data_AF-A0A5P9H8W7-F1
#
_entry.id   AF-A0A5P9H8W7-F1
#
_cell.length_a   1.000
_cell.length_b   1.000
_cell.length_c   1.000
_cell.angle_alpha   90.00
_cell.angle_beta   90.00
_cell.angle_gamma   90.00
#
_symmetry.space_group_name_H-M   'P 1'
#
loop_
_entity.id
_entity.type
_entity.pdbx_description
1 polymer ?
#
loop_
_entity_poly.entity_id
_entity_poly.type
_entity_poly.pdbx_seq_one_letter_code
_entity_poly.pdbx_strand_id
1 'polypeptide(L)'
;MIKPFKHTGRLSAMLALNAVILAGDIGNAQASGLFRSGSGSICEQAEAAGIDPIRRTLVYVDKQSLSLSSDEQGWFSALNQALQQTMTTAEPLEIIVLDSADGTAKAHGPGLCYPVIEERYHGRFANSGISGLLTNDLIDQLPDLQQEIVVQMQDMVVPEYADAPETRRQMAAEQVEQRHLLRALQSDSARFVSDTPSRVILYSDMLENSDLAELPAILNGSDEDRLTLASDALESLPRLDFQGAMVYGFGTGQSLDDPAATDALSEFMQQAVYQANGYPIAFSRELAVRPIRPSMSNSYDMTIKVENRELKGRMQLMSDADGRLVDSYLDLGAGNRSSHFDSGRLICSQDDQCQLEGKLATALLFEDPENVFLEGSRETLSGHLGFRNDRLADSDNPALLPLDAESRP
;
A
#
# COMPACT_ATOMS: atom_id res chain seq x y z
N MET A 1 -14.65 14.64 -75.74
CA MET A 1 -15.28 13.33 -76.01
C MET A 1 -14.17 12.33 -76.38
N ILE A 2 -13.50 11.74 -75.37
CA ILE A 2 -12.50 10.67 -75.52
C ILE A 2 -12.68 9.69 -74.36
N LYS A 3 -12.50 8.42 -74.72
CA LYS A 3 -12.78 7.09 -74.13
C LYS A 3 -12.17 6.73 -72.75
N PRO A 4 -12.51 5.54 -72.17
CA PRO A 4 -12.75 5.30 -70.74
C PRO A 4 -11.64 4.50 -70.03
N PHE A 5 -11.76 4.33 -68.71
CA PHE A 5 -11.06 3.28 -67.97
C PHE A 5 -12.04 2.37 -67.20
N LYS A 6 -11.91 1.08 -67.49
CA LYS A 6 -12.49 -0.07 -66.76
C LYS A 6 -11.62 -0.37 -65.54
N HIS A 7 -12.22 -0.77 -64.43
CA HIS A 7 -11.56 -1.66 -63.47
C HIS A 7 -12.50 -2.79 -63.05
N THR A 8 -12.01 -4.00 -63.31
CA THR A 8 -12.58 -5.31 -62.95
C THR A 8 -11.87 -5.86 -61.71
N GLY A 9 -12.70 -6.45 -60.83
CA GLY A 9 -12.50 -7.62 -59.96
C GLY A 9 -11.10 -8.16 -59.59
N ARG A 10 -10.92 -8.30 -58.26
CA ARG A 10 -10.35 -9.41 -57.47
C ARG A 10 -9.22 -10.26 -58.08
N LEU A 11 -8.11 -10.36 -57.34
CA LEU A 11 -7.54 -11.66 -56.94
C LEU A 11 -6.59 -11.49 -55.74
N SER A 12 -6.71 -12.41 -54.78
CA SER A 12 -5.84 -12.58 -53.61
C SER A 12 -4.40 -12.90 -53.99
N ALA A 13 -3.45 -12.40 -53.21
CA ALA A 13 -2.14 -13.02 -53.06
C ALA A 13 -1.65 -12.80 -51.63
N MET A 14 -1.54 -13.92 -50.90
CA MET A 14 -0.79 -14.07 -49.65
C MET A 14 0.64 -13.58 -49.85
N LEU A 15 1.13 -12.81 -48.89
CA LEU A 15 2.56 -12.63 -48.63
C LEU A 15 2.77 -12.77 -47.11
N ALA A 16 3.10 -13.99 -46.72
CA ALA A 16 3.71 -14.27 -45.43
C ALA A 16 5.13 -13.69 -45.46
N LEU A 17 5.39 -12.71 -44.60
CA LEU A 17 6.75 -12.25 -44.34
C LEU A 17 7.27 -13.02 -43.12
N ASN A 18 8.02 -14.08 -43.39
CA ASN A 18 8.94 -14.68 -42.44
C ASN A 18 10.08 -13.69 -42.19
N ALA A 19 10.13 -13.09 -41.01
CA ALA A 19 11.35 -12.46 -40.50
C ALA A 19 12.02 -13.46 -39.54
N VAL A 20 12.91 -14.26 -40.12
CA VAL A 20 13.99 -14.94 -39.40
C VAL A 20 14.95 -13.87 -38.93
N ILE A 21 14.96 -13.54 -37.63
CA ILE A 21 16.08 -12.83 -37.03
C ILE A 21 17.07 -13.90 -36.58
N LEU A 22 18.13 -14.03 -37.38
CA LEU A 22 19.33 -14.80 -37.07
C LEU A 22 19.98 -14.22 -35.81
N ALA A 23 20.34 -15.14 -34.92
CA ALA A 23 21.15 -14.92 -33.75
C ALA A 23 22.40 -14.09 -34.06
N GLY A 24 22.48 -12.92 -33.44
CA GLY A 24 23.71 -12.20 -33.20
C GLY A 24 24.09 -12.40 -31.74
N ASP A 25 24.96 -13.36 -31.49
CA ASP A 25 25.68 -13.55 -30.24
C ASP A 25 26.56 -12.31 -29.99
N ILE A 26 26.10 -11.39 -29.15
CA ILE A 26 26.93 -10.34 -28.56
C ILE A 26 26.56 -10.31 -27.08
N GLY A 27 27.53 -10.66 -26.24
CA GLY A 27 27.32 -11.09 -24.86
C GLY A 27 26.67 -10.05 -23.96
N ASN A 28 25.58 -10.46 -23.31
CA ASN A 28 25.02 -9.85 -22.09
C ASN A 28 25.04 -10.85 -20.92
N ALA A 29 26.11 -11.65 -20.82
CA ALA A 29 26.28 -12.64 -19.76
C ALA A 29 27.07 -12.10 -18.54
N GLN A 30 27.10 -10.78 -18.29
CA GLN A 30 27.85 -10.21 -17.16
C GLN A 30 27.08 -9.28 -16.22
N ALA A 31 25.79 -8.98 -16.44
CA ALA A 31 25.00 -8.20 -15.46
C ALA A 31 24.09 -9.08 -14.58
N SER A 32 23.65 -10.25 -15.06
CA SER A 32 22.69 -11.11 -14.35
C SER A 32 23.25 -11.89 -13.14
N GLY A 33 24.48 -11.56 -12.71
CA GLY A 33 25.19 -12.26 -11.63
C GLY A 33 25.78 -11.34 -10.55
N LEU A 34 25.63 -10.02 -10.64
CA LEU A 34 26.30 -9.13 -9.69
C LEU A 34 25.57 -8.99 -8.33
N PHE A 35 24.29 -9.36 -8.26
CA PHE A 35 23.48 -9.17 -7.04
C PHE A 35 22.80 -10.44 -6.52
N ARG A 36 23.11 -11.59 -7.12
CA ARG A 36 22.90 -12.90 -6.49
C ARG A 36 24.23 -13.34 -5.86
N SER A 37 24.37 -13.05 -4.56
CA SER A 37 25.50 -13.41 -3.68
C SER A 37 26.82 -12.63 -3.94
N GLY A 38 27.08 -11.60 -3.12
CA GLY A 38 28.46 -11.09 -2.95
C GLY A 38 28.60 -9.63 -2.51
N SER A 39 27.78 -8.72 -3.02
CA SER A 39 27.71 -7.32 -2.61
C SER A 39 26.31 -7.00 -2.12
N GLY A 40 26.19 -6.58 -0.87
CA GLY A 40 24.93 -6.52 -0.14
C GLY A 40 23.85 -5.69 -0.84
N SER A 41 22.60 -6.13 -0.67
CA SER A 41 21.40 -5.42 -1.13
C SER A 41 21.41 -3.94 -0.68
N ILE A 42 20.59 -3.08 -1.30
CA ILE A 42 20.46 -1.68 -0.84
C ILE A 42 20.04 -1.59 0.64
N CYS A 43 19.32 -2.60 1.16
CA CYS A 43 19.03 -2.72 2.59
C CYS A 43 20.28 -3.00 3.43
N GLU A 44 21.12 -3.95 3.04
CA GLU A 44 22.38 -4.23 3.75
C GLU A 44 23.31 -3.00 3.74
N GLN A 45 23.33 -2.25 2.63
CA GLN A 45 24.12 -1.02 2.53
C GLN A 45 23.54 0.11 3.39
N ALA A 46 22.21 0.23 3.45
CA ALA A 46 21.54 1.19 4.32
C ALA A 46 21.76 0.84 5.80
N GLU A 47 21.66 -0.43 6.17
CA GLU A 47 21.96 -0.93 7.51
C GLU A 47 23.41 -0.59 7.89
N ALA A 48 24.38 -0.88 7.00
CA ALA A 48 25.79 -0.51 7.20
C ALA A 48 26.00 1.01 7.33
N ALA A 49 25.14 1.81 6.71
CA ALA A 49 25.13 3.27 6.81
C ALA A 49 24.33 3.80 8.01
N GLY A 50 23.77 2.92 8.86
CA GLY A 50 22.94 3.29 10.01
C GLY A 50 21.65 4.00 9.59
N ILE A 51 21.00 3.49 8.54
CA ILE A 51 19.74 4.00 8.01
C ILE A 51 18.68 2.93 8.20
N ASP A 52 17.77 3.17 9.15
CA ASP A 52 16.61 2.32 9.36
C ASP A 52 15.49 2.67 8.37
N PRO A 53 14.72 1.67 7.89
CA PRO A 53 13.59 1.92 7.01
C PRO A 53 12.47 2.65 7.76
N ILE A 54 11.92 3.69 7.14
CA ILE A 54 10.81 4.49 7.67
C ILE A 54 9.52 3.65 7.74
N ARG A 55 9.36 2.76 6.77
CA ARG A 55 8.18 1.94 6.51
C ARG A 55 8.61 0.68 5.76
N ARG A 56 7.73 -0.31 5.67
CA ARG A 56 7.78 -1.40 4.68
C ARG A 56 6.51 -1.44 3.83
N THR A 57 6.62 -1.93 2.60
CA THR A 57 5.50 -2.09 1.68
C THR A 57 5.26 -3.57 1.36
N LEU A 58 4.02 -4.02 1.55
CA LEU A 58 3.54 -5.34 1.21
C LEU A 58 2.58 -5.21 0.01
N VAL A 59 2.89 -5.85 -1.10
CA VAL A 59 2.05 -5.88 -2.29
C VAL A 59 1.39 -7.24 -2.40
N TYR A 60 0.09 -7.29 -2.23
CA TYR A 60 -0.72 -8.48 -2.45
C TYR A 60 -1.32 -8.45 -3.85
N VAL A 61 -1.17 -9.55 -4.57
CA VAL A 61 -1.67 -9.71 -5.95
C VAL A 61 -2.58 -10.93 -5.96
N ASP A 62 -3.86 -10.71 -6.22
CA ASP A 62 -4.82 -11.80 -6.35
C ASP A 62 -4.66 -12.49 -7.71
N LYS A 63 -4.25 -13.76 -7.67
CA LYS A 63 -4.07 -14.62 -8.84
C LYS A 63 -5.32 -14.65 -9.71
N GLN A 64 -6.49 -14.64 -9.07
CA GLN A 64 -7.77 -14.75 -9.74
C GLN A 64 -8.18 -13.46 -10.47
N SER A 65 -7.50 -12.35 -10.18
CA SER A 65 -7.62 -11.07 -10.88
C SER A 65 -6.52 -10.87 -11.93
N LEU A 66 -5.65 -11.86 -12.18
CA LEU A 66 -4.62 -11.74 -13.22
C LEU A 66 -5.19 -12.01 -14.62
N SER A 67 -4.67 -11.29 -15.61
CA SER A 67 -4.94 -11.49 -17.04
C SER A 67 -3.64 -11.31 -17.83
N LEU A 68 -3.45 -12.11 -18.87
CA LEU A 68 -2.25 -12.09 -19.72
C LEU A 68 -2.26 -10.99 -20.79
N SER A 69 -3.38 -10.28 -20.98
CA SER A 69 -3.45 -9.27 -22.04
C SER A 69 -2.49 -8.10 -21.76
N SER A 70 -1.70 -7.70 -22.75
CA SER A 70 -0.70 -6.62 -22.64
C SER A 70 -1.33 -5.28 -22.25
N ASP A 71 -2.60 -5.09 -22.58
CA ASP A 71 -3.36 -3.88 -22.28
C ASP A 71 -3.84 -3.87 -20.81
N GLU A 72 -4.01 -5.04 -20.18
CA GLU A 72 -4.39 -5.19 -18.77
C GLU A 72 -3.20 -5.35 -17.82
N GLN A 73 -1.96 -5.47 -18.32
CA GLN A 73 -0.74 -5.21 -17.52
C GLN A 73 -0.64 -3.76 -17.02
N GLY A 74 -1.59 -2.89 -17.39
CA GLY A 74 -1.74 -1.55 -16.85
C GLY A 74 -1.72 -1.51 -15.31
N TRP A 75 -2.17 -2.57 -14.63
CA TRP A 75 -2.09 -2.66 -13.17
C TRP A 75 -0.64 -2.61 -12.66
N PHE A 76 0.27 -3.35 -13.31
CA PHE A 76 1.66 -3.43 -12.91
C PHE A 76 2.40 -2.13 -13.21
N SER A 77 2.07 -1.51 -14.34
CA SER A 77 2.57 -0.17 -14.68
C SER A 77 2.12 0.88 -13.64
N ALA A 78 0.84 0.87 -13.27
CA ALA A 78 0.29 1.77 -12.25
C ALA A 78 0.94 1.53 -10.88
N LEU A 79 1.11 0.27 -10.48
CA LEU A 79 1.85 -0.11 -9.26
C LEU A 79 3.28 0.43 -9.31
N ASN A 80 4.03 0.14 -10.37
CA ASN A 80 5.42 0.58 -10.49
C ASN A 80 5.53 2.11 -10.44
N GLN A 81 4.65 2.83 -11.13
CA GLN A 81 4.60 4.29 -11.08
C GLN A 81 4.34 4.81 -9.67
N ALA A 82 3.40 4.20 -8.94
CA ALA A 82 3.11 4.58 -7.56
C ALA A 82 4.29 4.29 -6.62
N LEU A 83 4.95 3.14 -6.76
CA LEU A 83 6.14 2.80 -5.97
C LEU A 83 7.30 3.76 -6.27
N GLN A 84 7.59 4.04 -7.54
CA GLN A 84 8.60 5.02 -7.94
C GLN A 84 8.37 6.39 -7.28
N GLN A 85 7.12 6.80 -7.09
CA GLN A 85 6.79 8.09 -6.52
C GLN A 85 6.79 8.11 -4.98
N THR A 86 6.63 6.96 -4.31
CA THR A 86 6.29 6.93 -2.88
C THR A 86 7.24 6.14 -1.99
N MET A 87 8.12 5.32 -2.57
CA MET A 87 9.08 4.52 -1.81
C MET A 87 10.21 5.38 -1.22
N THR A 88 10.64 5.04 -0.01
CA THR A 88 11.76 5.70 0.68
C THR A 88 13.06 4.93 0.54
N THR A 89 14.16 5.54 1.00
CA THR A 89 15.43 4.83 1.07
C THR A 89 15.33 3.58 1.93
N ALA A 90 15.85 2.48 1.40
CA ALA A 90 15.89 1.16 2.03
C ALA A 90 14.52 0.59 2.42
N GLU A 91 13.42 1.07 1.84
CA GLU A 91 12.09 0.55 2.13
C GLU A 91 11.98 -0.93 1.67
N PRO A 92 11.75 -1.88 2.59
CA PRO A 92 11.53 -3.28 2.23
C PRO A 92 10.22 -3.40 1.45
N LEU A 93 10.26 -4.22 0.40
CA LEU A 93 9.16 -4.49 -0.50
C LEU A 93 8.99 -6.00 -0.63
N GLU A 94 7.79 -6.50 -0.37
CA GLU A 94 7.46 -7.90 -0.59
C GLU A 94 6.27 -8.02 -1.54
N ILE A 95 6.35 -8.98 -2.47
CA ILE A 95 5.23 -9.36 -3.32
C ILE A 95 4.68 -10.70 -2.85
N ILE A 96 3.41 -10.69 -2.51
CA ILE A 96 2.65 -11.83 -2.03
C ILE A 96 1.56 -12.12 -3.04
N VAL A 97 1.45 -13.37 -3.48
CA VAL A 97 0.35 -13.78 -4.34
C VAL A 97 -0.73 -14.42 -3.48
N LEU A 98 -1.95 -13.95 -3.64
CA LEU A 98 -3.14 -14.53 -3.03
C LEU A 98 -3.74 -15.52 -4.02
N ASP A 99 -4.05 -16.72 -3.54
CA ASP A 99 -4.95 -17.64 -4.22
C ASP A 99 -6.31 -17.58 -3.52
N SER A 100 -7.16 -16.68 -4.00
CA SER A 100 -8.51 -16.52 -3.47
C SER A 100 -9.44 -17.69 -3.80
N ALA A 101 -9.08 -18.60 -4.73
CA ALA A 101 -9.87 -19.83 -4.93
C ALA A 101 -9.69 -20.81 -3.76
N ASP A 102 -8.47 -20.90 -3.23
CA ASP A 102 -8.13 -21.81 -2.12
C ASP A 102 -8.07 -21.11 -0.75
N GLY A 103 -8.16 -19.78 -0.70
CA GLY A 103 -8.05 -19.00 0.52
C GLY A 103 -6.64 -19.02 1.12
N THR A 104 -5.61 -19.04 0.27
CA THR A 104 -4.20 -19.11 0.69
C THR A 104 -3.38 -17.94 0.16
N ALA A 105 -2.23 -17.70 0.78
CA ALA A 105 -1.28 -16.69 0.36
C ALA A 105 0.14 -17.27 0.36
N LYS A 106 0.95 -16.80 -0.58
CA LYS A 106 2.33 -17.24 -0.72
C LYS A 106 3.24 -16.06 -1.07
N ALA A 107 4.34 -15.94 -0.36
CA ALA A 107 5.40 -15.01 -0.75
C ALA A 107 6.15 -15.54 -1.97
N HIS A 108 6.40 -14.68 -2.95
CA HIS A 108 7.13 -15.03 -4.17
C HIS A 108 8.50 -14.36 -4.18
N GLY A 109 9.55 -15.19 -4.14
CA GLY A 109 10.94 -14.71 -4.16
C GLY A 109 11.42 -14.17 -2.81
N PRO A 110 12.69 -13.74 -2.74
CA PRO A 110 13.22 -13.03 -1.58
C PRO A 110 12.58 -11.65 -1.45
N GLY A 111 12.54 -11.09 -0.23
CA GLY A 111 12.18 -9.70 -0.02
C GLY A 111 13.08 -8.77 -0.85
N LEU A 112 12.48 -7.75 -1.45
CA LEU A 112 13.15 -6.72 -2.22
C LEU A 112 13.39 -5.49 -1.33
N CYS A 113 14.31 -4.63 -1.75
CA CYS A 113 14.50 -3.32 -1.14
C CYS A 113 14.59 -2.28 -2.24
N TYR A 114 13.68 -1.32 -2.22
CA TYR A 114 13.54 -0.41 -3.35
C TYR A 114 14.73 0.56 -3.44
N PRO A 115 15.36 0.76 -4.62
CA PRO A 115 16.63 1.46 -4.71
C PRO A 115 16.37 2.96 -4.89
N VAL A 116 16.04 3.61 -3.78
CA VAL A 116 15.92 5.07 -3.67
C VAL A 116 16.98 5.56 -2.69
N ILE A 117 17.71 6.61 -3.07
CA ILE A 117 18.63 7.28 -2.15
C ILE A 117 18.22 8.75 -2.07
N GLU A 118 17.54 9.10 -0.97
CA GLU A 118 17.19 10.48 -0.68
C GLU A 118 18.45 11.32 -0.47
N GLU A 119 18.44 12.57 -0.92
CA GLU A 119 19.59 13.49 -0.92
C GLU A 119 20.27 13.59 0.45
N ARG A 120 19.47 13.64 1.51
CA ARG A 120 19.94 13.67 2.91
C ARG A 120 20.82 12.48 3.33
N TYR A 121 20.77 11.37 2.61
CA TYR A 121 21.55 10.16 2.90
C TYR A 121 22.76 9.99 1.98
N HIS A 122 22.95 10.84 0.95
CA HIS A 122 24.05 10.72 -0.02
C HIS A 122 25.42 10.66 0.67
N GLY A 123 25.65 11.56 1.65
CA GLY A 123 26.89 11.57 2.42
C GLY A 123 27.09 10.32 3.30
N ARG A 124 26.01 9.68 3.78
CA ARG A 124 26.13 8.44 4.56
C ARG A 124 26.50 7.25 3.68
N PHE A 125 25.85 7.13 2.51
CA PHE A 125 26.20 6.09 1.53
C PHE A 125 27.63 6.23 1.03
N ALA A 126 28.07 7.44 0.67
CA ALA A 126 29.45 7.69 0.23
C ALA A 126 30.51 7.31 1.28
N ASN A 127 30.17 7.42 2.58
CA ASN A 127 31.06 7.12 3.69
C ASN A 127 30.91 5.68 4.23
N SER A 128 29.92 4.91 3.77
CA SER A 128 29.63 3.54 4.26
C SER A 128 30.71 2.51 3.93
N GLY A 129 31.77 2.89 3.19
CA GLY A 129 32.94 2.06 2.90
C GLY A 129 32.70 0.94 1.87
N ILE A 130 31.45 0.65 1.53
CA ILE A 130 31.06 -0.34 0.50
C ILE A 130 31.24 0.24 -0.92
N SER A 131 31.16 1.57 -1.06
CA SER A 131 31.44 2.29 -2.31
C SER A 131 32.86 2.09 -2.85
N GLY A 132 33.80 1.59 -2.04
CA GLY A 132 35.16 1.25 -2.49
C GLY A 132 35.27 -0.08 -3.27
N LEU A 133 34.25 -0.94 -3.20
CA LEU A 133 34.20 -2.23 -3.91
C LEU A 133 33.34 -2.20 -5.18
N LEU A 134 32.52 -1.15 -5.36
CA LEU A 134 31.74 -0.90 -6.56
C LEU A 134 32.48 0.16 -7.39
N THR A 135 33.00 -0.21 -8.55
CA THR A 135 33.84 0.67 -9.39
C THR A 135 33.11 1.88 -9.99
N ASN A 136 31.80 2.01 -9.77
CA ASN A 136 30.95 3.10 -10.24
C ASN A 136 30.10 3.62 -9.06
N ASP A 137 29.84 4.93 -9.00
CA ASP A 137 29.01 5.55 -7.97
C ASP A 137 27.62 4.87 -7.91
N LEU A 138 27.17 4.49 -6.71
CA LEU A 138 25.85 3.88 -6.50
C LEU A 138 24.73 4.80 -7.00
N ILE A 139 24.94 6.12 -6.87
CA ILE A 139 24.00 7.15 -7.34
C ILE A 139 23.85 7.08 -8.86
N ASP A 140 24.94 6.91 -9.61
CA ASP A 140 24.92 6.82 -11.06
C ASP A 140 24.21 5.54 -11.56
N GLN A 141 24.19 4.48 -10.74
CA GLN A 141 23.55 3.20 -11.06
C GLN A 141 22.07 3.13 -10.65
N LEU A 142 21.55 4.11 -9.91
CA LEU A 142 20.17 4.08 -9.40
C LEU A 142 19.11 3.82 -10.48
N PRO A 143 19.16 4.45 -11.67
CA PRO A 143 18.17 4.19 -12.72
C PRO A 143 18.17 2.72 -13.17
N ASP A 144 19.36 2.13 -13.34
CA ASP A 144 19.51 0.74 -13.75
C ASP A 144 19.02 -0.21 -12.65
N LEU A 145 19.32 0.08 -11.39
CA LEU A 145 18.86 -0.69 -10.23
C LEU A 145 17.34 -0.63 -10.07
N GLN A 146 16.73 0.55 -10.29
CA GLN A 146 15.27 0.70 -10.27
C GLN A 146 14.64 -0.15 -11.36
N GLN A 147 15.20 -0.13 -12.58
CA GLN A 147 14.71 -0.96 -13.68
C GLN A 147 14.89 -2.45 -13.40
N GLU A 148 16.00 -2.86 -12.77
CA GLU A 148 16.23 -4.26 -12.39
C GLU A 148 15.20 -4.73 -11.36
N ILE A 149 14.86 -3.91 -10.36
CA ILE A 149 13.81 -4.27 -9.39
C ILE A 149 12.46 -4.43 -10.06
N VAL A 150 12.12 -3.60 -11.05
CA VAL A 150 10.89 -3.77 -11.82
C VAL A 150 10.86 -5.14 -12.51
N VAL A 151 11.97 -5.55 -13.14
CA VAL A 151 12.08 -6.87 -13.76
C VAL A 151 11.96 -7.99 -12.73
N GLN A 152 12.62 -7.87 -11.58
CA GLN A 152 12.52 -8.86 -10.50
C GLN A 152 11.10 -8.99 -9.97
N MET A 153 10.40 -7.86 -9.79
CA MET A 153 9.00 -7.85 -9.39
C MET A 153 8.10 -8.54 -10.42
N GLN A 154 8.33 -8.31 -11.72
CA GLN A 154 7.60 -9.02 -12.78
C GLN A 154 7.87 -10.51 -12.71
N ASP A 155 9.14 -10.92 -12.65
CA ASP A 155 9.55 -12.32 -12.60
C ASP A 155 8.98 -13.07 -11.39
N MET A 156 8.70 -12.38 -10.27
CA MET A 156 8.05 -12.96 -9.09
C MET A 156 6.60 -13.34 -9.34
N VAL A 157 5.87 -12.55 -10.14
CA VAL A 157 4.43 -12.76 -10.41
C VAL A 157 4.20 -13.57 -11.68
N VAL A 158 5.09 -13.47 -12.69
CA VAL A 158 5.00 -14.16 -13.99
C VAL A 158 4.62 -15.64 -13.90
N PRO A 159 5.19 -16.47 -12.99
CA PRO A 159 4.80 -17.87 -12.87
C PRO A 159 3.32 -18.08 -12.56
N GLU A 160 2.70 -17.14 -11.85
CA GLU A 160 1.29 -17.22 -11.45
C GLU A 160 0.34 -16.79 -12.58
N TYR A 161 0.87 -16.14 -13.63
CA TYR A 161 0.14 -15.88 -14.87
C TYR A 161 0.07 -17.08 -15.81
N ALA A 162 0.82 -18.16 -15.56
CA ALA A 162 0.92 -19.28 -16.51
C ALA A 162 -0.46 -19.87 -16.87
N ASP A 163 -1.38 -19.85 -15.91
CA ASP A 163 -2.76 -20.35 -16.05
C ASP A 163 -3.80 -19.21 -16.08
N ALA A 164 -3.36 -17.94 -16.09
CA ALA A 164 -4.27 -16.80 -16.12
C ALA A 164 -4.98 -16.72 -17.48
N PRO A 165 -6.27 -16.31 -17.53
CA PRO A 165 -6.97 -16.18 -18.78
C PRO A 165 -6.31 -15.12 -19.69
N GLU A 166 -6.29 -15.39 -21.00
CA GLU A 166 -5.77 -14.44 -22.01
C GLU A 166 -6.53 -13.11 -22.05
N THR A 167 -7.77 -13.10 -21.58
CA THR A 167 -8.60 -11.89 -21.50
C THR A 167 -9.55 -12.03 -20.32
N ARG A 168 -9.63 -10.99 -19.48
CA ARG A 168 -10.62 -10.94 -18.41
C ARG A 168 -12.01 -10.86 -19.02
N ARG A 169 -12.85 -11.85 -18.72
CA ARG A 169 -14.27 -11.81 -19.11
C ARG A 169 -15.03 -11.14 -17.99
N GLN A 170 -15.77 -10.08 -18.31
CA GLN A 170 -16.79 -9.58 -17.41
C GLN A 170 -17.88 -10.65 -17.24
N MET A 171 -18.25 -10.87 -15.99
CA MET A 171 -19.16 -11.93 -15.58
C MET A 171 -20.30 -11.35 -14.77
N ALA A 172 -21.48 -11.95 -14.88
CA ALA A 172 -22.57 -11.68 -13.95
C ALA A 172 -22.20 -12.23 -12.56
N ALA A 173 -22.75 -11.64 -11.50
CA ALA A 173 -22.45 -12.02 -10.11
C ALA A 173 -22.70 -13.52 -9.83
N GLU A 174 -23.74 -14.10 -10.42
CA GLU A 174 -24.11 -15.52 -10.24
C GLU A 174 -23.14 -16.49 -10.94
N GLN A 175 -22.31 -15.97 -11.84
CA GLN A 175 -21.30 -16.75 -12.56
C GLN A 175 -19.95 -16.74 -11.83
N VAL A 176 -19.77 -15.84 -10.86
CA VAL A 176 -18.55 -15.77 -10.05
C VAL A 176 -18.46 -17.04 -9.22
N GLU A 177 -17.38 -17.80 -9.43
CA GLU A 177 -17.06 -18.97 -8.63
C GLU A 177 -16.73 -18.59 -7.18
N GLN A 178 -16.44 -19.57 -6.34
CA GLN A 178 -16.10 -19.32 -4.95
C GLN A 178 -14.81 -18.48 -4.84
N ARG A 179 -14.83 -17.46 -3.98
CA ARG A 179 -13.72 -16.54 -3.73
C ARG A 179 -13.57 -16.29 -2.22
N HIS A 180 -12.40 -16.59 -1.69
CA HIS A 180 -12.01 -16.54 -0.29
C HIS A 180 -10.90 -15.51 -0.05
N LEU A 181 -11.09 -14.27 -0.52
CA LEU A 181 -10.08 -13.21 -0.42
C LEU A 181 -9.70 -12.92 1.03
N LEU A 182 -10.69 -12.84 1.93
CA LEU A 182 -10.42 -12.56 3.35
C LEU A 182 -9.66 -13.70 4.04
N ARG A 183 -9.94 -14.97 3.68
CA ARG A 183 -9.18 -16.13 4.21
C ARG A 183 -7.75 -16.15 3.68
N ALA A 184 -7.56 -15.81 2.40
CA ALA A 184 -6.23 -15.69 1.80
C ALA A 184 -5.39 -14.64 2.56
N LEU A 185 -5.95 -13.46 2.84
CA LEU A 185 -5.29 -12.42 3.65
C LEU A 185 -5.01 -12.90 5.08
N GLN A 186 -5.98 -13.58 5.73
CA GLN A 186 -5.77 -14.13 7.08
C GLN A 186 -4.62 -15.14 7.12
N SER A 187 -4.46 -15.95 6.07
CA SER A 187 -3.41 -16.97 6.01
C SER A 187 -2.00 -16.38 6.08
N ASP A 188 -1.84 -15.09 5.73
CA ASP A 188 -0.58 -14.34 5.78
C ASP A 188 -0.50 -13.34 6.95
N SER A 189 -1.49 -13.34 7.85
CA SER A 189 -1.61 -12.36 8.95
C SER A 189 -0.36 -12.21 9.83
N ALA A 190 0.43 -13.28 9.97
CA ALA A 190 1.68 -13.25 10.73
C ALA A 190 2.68 -12.20 10.21
N ARG A 191 2.58 -11.80 8.94
CA ARG A 191 3.46 -10.79 8.35
C ARG A 191 3.21 -9.41 8.94
N PHE A 192 1.99 -9.09 9.40
CA PHE A 192 1.66 -7.77 9.96
C PHE A 192 2.27 -7.51 11.34
N VAL A 193 2.82 -8.53 12.01
CA VAL A 193 3.53 -8.40 13.28
C VAL A 193 4.92 -7.80 13.04
N SER A 194 5.01 -6.46 13.00
CA SER A 194 6.28 -5.71 12.86
C SER A 194 6.21 -4.38 13.59
N ASP A 195 7.35 -3.96 14.16
CA ASP A 195 7.49 -2.62 14.74
C ASP A 195 7.60 -1.52 13.66
N THR A 196 7.95 -1.91 12.43
CA THR A 196 8.01 -1.01 11.28
C THR A 196 6.61 -0.79 10.70
N PRO A 197 6.17 0.48 10.53
CA PRO A 197 4.90 0.78 9.90
C PRO A 197 4.75 0.07 8.55
N SER A 198 3.56 -0.45 8.29
CA SER A 198 3.28 -1.24 7.09
C SER A 198 2.33 -0.51 6.16
N ARG A 199 2.68 -0.44 4.88
CA ARG A 199 1.75 -0.12 3.81
C ARG A 199 1.39 -1.41 3.09
N VAL A 200 0.10 -1.61 2.86
CA VAL A 200 -0.44 -2.75 2.12
C VAL A 200 -1.05 -2.22 0.83
N ILE A 201 -0.64 -2.75 -0.31
CA ILE A 201 -1.25 -2.50 -1.61
C ILE A 201 -1.83 -3.82 -2.11
N LEU A 202 -3.14 -3.90 -2.25
CA LEU A 202 -3.88 -5.07 -2.69
C LEU A 202 -4.40 -4.86 -4.11
N TYR A 203 -3.87 -5.62 -5.07
CA TYR A 203 -4.44 -5.77 -6.39
C TYR A 203 -5.41 -6.95 -6.42
N SER A 204 -6.71 -6.66 -6.50
CA SER A 204 -7.78 -7.66 -6.58
C SER A 204 -9.05 -7.02 -7.11
N ASP A 205 -9.94 -7.83 -7.69
CA ASP A 205 -11.32 -7.44 -7.98
C ASP A 205 -12.14 -7.21 -6.70
N MET A 206 -11.59 -7.51 -5.51
CA MET A 206 -12.23 -7.39 -4.20
C MET A 206 -13.46 -8.29 -4.03
N LEU A 207 -13.57 -9.32 -4.87
CA LEU A 207 -14.69 -10.26 -4.84
C LEU A 207 -14.51 -11.23 -3.67
N GLU A 208 -15.40 -11.13 -2.70
CA GLU A 208 -15.64 -12.18 -1.71
C GLU A 208 -16.92 -12.91 -2.11
N ASN A 209 -16.84 -14.23 -2.25
CA ASN A 209 -17.97 -15.10 -2.54
C ASN A 209 -17.74 -16.42 -1.81
N SER A 210 -17.96 -16.41 -0.50
CA SER A 210 -17.66 -17.53 0.38
C SER A 210 -18.72 -17.71 1.46
N ASP A 211 -18.43 -18.64 2.37
CA ASP A 211 -19.21 -18.85 3.59
C ASP A 211 -19.16 -17.67 4.57
N LEU A 212 -18.21 -16.74 4.41
CA LEU A 212 -18.09 -15.54 5.22
C LEU A 212 -18.99 -14.41 4.74
N ALA A 213 -19.02 -14.22 3.41
CA ALA A 213 -19.84 -13.23 2.76
C ALA A 213 -20.13 -13.69 1.32
N GLU A 214 -21.41 -13.82 0.99
CA GLU A 214 -21.85 -14.16 -0.36
C GLU A 214 -21.87 -12.92 -1.24
N LEU A 215 -21.35 -13.00 -2.46
CA LEU A 215 -21.27 -11.87 -3.37
C LEU A 215 -22.64 -11.20 -3.63
N PRO A 216 -23.75 -11.92 -3.85
CA PRO A 216 -25.06 -11.29 -4.02
C PRO A 216 -25.52 -10.49 -2.80
N ALA A 217 -25.13 -10.89 -1.59
CA ALA A 217 -25.47 -10.15 -0.36
C ALA A 217 -24.67 -8.84 -0.26
N ILE A 218 -23.39 -8.87 -0.66
CA ILE A 218 -22.56 -7.67 -0.73
C ILE A 218 -23.14 -6.67 -1.74
N LEU A 219 -23.45 -7.14 -2.95
CA LEU A 219 -23.87 -6.27 -4.06
C LEU A 219 -25.27 -5.67 -3.86
N ASN A 220 -26.21 -6.44 -3.30
CA ASN A 220 -27.60 -6.01 -3.16
C ASN A 220 -27.94 -5.45 -1.77
N GLY A 221 -27.03 -5.58 -0.80
CA GLY A 221 -27.22 -5.10 0.56
C GLY A 221 -27.28 -3.57 0.63
N SER A 222 -27.94 -3.05 1.65
CA SER A 222 -27.77 -1.65 2.06
C SER A 222 -26.39 -1.43 2.71
N ASP A 223 -26.01 -0.18 2.95
CA ASP A 223 -24.74 0.16 3.60
C ASP A 223 -24.67 -0.46 5.02
N GLU A 224 -25.79 -0.49 5.74
CA GLU A 224 -25.91 -1.13 7.05
C GLU A 224 -25.78 -2.65 6.97
N ASP A 225 -26.35 -3.27 5.93
CA ASP A 225 -26.19 -4.71 5.68
C ASP A 225 -24.74 -5.06 5.36
N ARG A 226 -24.06 -4.25 4.54
CA ARG A 226 -22.64 -4.42 4.20
C ARG A 226 -21.74 -4.29 5.41
N LEU A 227 -22.01 -3.32 6.28
CA LEU A 227 -21.28 -3.14 7.55
C LEU A 227 -21.45 -4.38 8.45
N THR A 228 -22.69 -4.85 8.60
CA THR A 228 -22.99 -6.04 9.42
C THR A 228 -22.30 -7.27 8.84
N LEU A 229 -22.38 -7.47 7.53
CA LEU A 229 -21.75 -8.59 6.84
C LEU A 229 -20.23 -8.58 6.98
N ALA A 230 -19.59 -7.41 6.87
CA ALA A 230 -18.16 -7.27 7.10
C ALA A 230 -17.80 -7.60 8.57
N SER A 231 -18.59 -7.12 9.53
CA SER A 231 -18.39 -7.45 10.96
C SER A 231 -18.46 -8.95 11.21
N ASP A 232 -19.52 -9.62 10.72
CA ASP A 232 -19.74 -11.06 10.91
C ASP A 232 -18.62 -11.90 10.25
N ALA A 233 -18.17 -11.48 9.06
CA ALA A 233 -17.05 -12.10 8.37
C ALA A 233 -15.76 -12.01 9.21
N LEU A 234 -15.49 -10.85 9.82
CA LEU A 234 -14.26 -10.64 10.61
C LEU A 234 -14.30 -11.33 11.98
N GLU A 235 -15.47 -11.42 12.62
CA GLU A 235 -15.65 -12.23 13.82
C GLU A 235 -15.29 -13.71 13.55
N SER A 236 -15.56 -14.18 12.33
CA SER A 236 -15.21 -15.53 11.87
C SER A 236 -13.72 -15.69 11.50
N LEU A 237 -12.96 -14.59 11.43
CA LEU A 237 -11.53 -14.56 11.10
C LEU A 237 -10.69 -13.88 12.20
N PRO A 238 -10.65 -14.42 13.44
CA PRO A 238 -10.05 -13.74 14.61
C PRO A 238 -8.52 -13.57 14.55
N ARG A 239 -7.88 -13.96 13.45
CA ARG A 239 -6.43 -13.75 13.22
C ARG A 239 -6.14 -12.74 12.12
N LEU A 240 -7.16 -12.30 11.37
CA LEU A 240 -6.96 -11.29 10.35
C LEU A 240 -6.86 -9.95 11.06
N ASP A 241 -5.63 -9.44 11.13
CA ASP A 241 -5.30 -8.21 11.83
C ASP A 241 -4.17 -7.51 11.06
N PHE A 242 -4.47 -6.33 10.53
CA PHE A 242 -3.54 -5.51 9.77
C PHE A 242 -2.61 -4.68 10.64
N GLN A 243 -2.78 -4.69 11.98
CA GLN A 243 -1.88 -4.06 12.95
C GLN A 243 -1.58 -2.58 12.63
N GLY A 244 -2.63 -1.83 12.27
CA GLY A 244 -2.53 -0.42 11.89
C GLY A 244 -1.87 -0.17 10.54
N ALA A 245 -1.82 -1.16 9.64
CA ALA A 245 -1.31 -0.96 8.30
C ALA A 245 -2.20 -0.02 7.49
N MET A 246 -1.57 0.80 6.64
CA MET A 246 -2.27 1.62 5.65
C MET A 246 -2.60 0.77 4.43
N VAL A 247 -3.88 0.51 4.17
CA VAL A 247 -4.32 -0.43 3.14
C VAL A 247 -4.93 0.30 1.95
N TYR A 248 -4.37 0.02 0.78
CA TYR A 248 -4.81 0.52 -0.52
C TYR A 248 -5.28 -0.67 -1.35
N GLY A 249 -6.51 -0.63 -1.85
CA GLY A 249 -7.07 -1.62 -2.77
C GLY A 249 -7.27 -1.04 -4.16
N PHE A 250 -6.89 -1.78 -5.19
CA PHE A 250 -7.17 -1.42 -6.58
C PHE A 250 -7.47 -2.64 -7.45
N GLY A 251 -8.13 -2.42 -8.58
CA GLY A 251 -8.68 -3.50 -9.41
C GLY A 251 -10.16 -3.81 -9.14
N THR A 252 -10.78 -3.11 -8.17
CA THR A 252 -12.11 -3.42 -7.62
C THR A 252 -13.18 -3.58 -8.70
N GLY A 253 -13.90 -4.70 -8.66
CA GLY A 253 -15.06 -5.00 -9.51
C GLY A 253 -14.78 -5.05 -11.01
N GLN A 254 -13.52 -5.12 -11.46
CA GLN A 254 -13.19 -5.12 -12.90
C GLN A 254 -13.68 -6.40 -13.62
N SER A 255 -13.79 -7.51 -12.89
CA SER A 255 -14.35 -8.78 -13.39
C SER A 255 -15.89 -8.83 -13.49
N LEU A 256 -16.61 -7.79 -13.02
CA LEU A 256 -18.07 -7.76 -13.07
C LEU A 256 -18.60 -6.91 -14.24
N ASP A 257 -19.77 -7.27 -14.74
CA ASP A 257 -20.49 -6.52 -15.78
C ASP A 257 -21.19 -5.27 -15.23
N ASP A 258 -21.56 -5.27 -13.96
CA ASP A 258 -22.18 -4.14 -13.28
C ASP A 258 -21.14 -3.12 -12.77
N PRO A 259 -21.09 -1.89 -13.31
CA PRO A 259 -20.19 -0.86 -12.81
C PRO A 259 -20.51 -0.40 -11.38
N ALA A 260 -21.77 -0.48 -10.94
CA ALA A 260 -22.19 -0.12 -9.58
C ALA A 260 -21.67 -1.09 -8.52
N ALA A 261 -21.29 -2.31 -8.92
CA ALA A 261 -20.68 -3.28 -8.02
C ALA A 261 -19.38 -2.79 -7.38
N THR A 262 -18.66 -1.88 -8.05
CA THR A 262 -17.41 -1.30 -7.54
C THR A 262 -17.62 -0.65 -6.17
N ASP A 263 -18.68 0.15 -6.02
CA ASP A 263 -18.91 0.92 -4.79
C ASP A 263 -19.27 -0.03 -3.63
N ALA A 264 -20.15 -1.00 -3.88
CA ALA A 264 -20.54 -2.00 -2.89
C ALA A 264 -19.34 -2.85 -2.41
N LEU A 265 -18.48 -3.30 -3.33
CA LEU A 265 -17.27 -4.07 -3.00
C LEU A 265 -16.24 -3.22 -2.26
N SER A 266 -16.05 -1.96 -2.70
CA SER A 266 -15.17 -1.01 -2.03
C SER A 266 -15.61 -0.75 -0.60
N GLU A 267 -16.89 -0.49 -0.36
CA GLU A 267 -17.43 -0.27 0.97
C GLU A 267 -17.26 -1.51 1.86
N PHE A 268 -17.64 -2.69 1.36
CA PHE A 268 -17.47 -3.94 2.10
C PHE A 268 -16.01 -4.15 2.51
N MET A 269 -15.06 -3.99 1.57
CA MET A 269 -13.64 -4.17 1.87
C MET A 269 -13.07 -3.10 2.78
N GLN A 270 -13.51 -1.85 2.67
CA GLN A 270 -13.12 -0.79 3.61
C GLN A 270 -13.55 -1.15 5.03
N GLN A 271 -14.79 -1.61 5.21
CA GLN A 271 -15.28 -2.05 6.51
C GLN A 271 -14.52 -3.29 7.00
N ALA A 272 -14.30 -4.28 6.15
CA ALA A 272 -13.55 -5.49 6.50
C ALA A 272 -12.13 -5.17 6.98
N VAL A 273 -11.42 -4.28 6.29
CA VAL A 273 -10.08 -3.83 6.69
C VAL A 273 -10.11 -3.03 7.97
N TYR A 274 -11.08 -2.13 8.14
CA TYR A 274 -11.22 -1.35 9.36
C TYR A 274 -11.46 -2.25 10.58
N GLN A 275 -12.38 -3.21 10.47
CA GLN A 275 -12.67 -4.19 11.53
C GLN A 275 -11.47 -5.11 11.83
N ALA A 276 -10.64 -5.39 10.83
CA ALA A 276 -9.37 -6.07 10.97
C ALA A 276 -8.21 -5.15 11.45
N ASN A 277 -8.52 -4.02 12.10
CA ASN A 277 -7.51 -3.11 12.66
C ASN A 277 -6.51 -2.58 11.60
N GLY A 278 -6.98 -2.36 10.37
CA GLY A 278 -6.25 -1.67 9.31
C GLY A 278 -6.86 -0.31 9.02
N TYR A 279 -6.12 0.55 8.32
CA TYR A 279 -6.61 1.84 7.87
C TYR A 279 -6.90 1.81 6.37
N PRO A 280 -8.18 1.69 5.96
CA PRO A 280 -8.52 1.71 4.55
C PRO A 280 -8.34 3.14 4.01
N ILE A 281 -7.37 3.33 3.10
CA ILE A 281 -7.12 4.65 2.49
C ILE A 281 -7.94 4.83 1.21
N ALA A 282 -7.93 3.83 0.34
CA ALA A 282 -8.70 3.86 -0.90
C ALA A 282 -8.94 2.45 -1.40
N PHE A 283 -10.17 2.16 -1.85
CA PHE A 283 -10.53 0.96 -2.60
C PHE A 283 -11.24 1.42 -3.87
N SER A 284 -10.64 1.17 -5.03
CA SER A 284 -11.20 1.63 -6.30
C SER A 284 -10.78 0.75 -7.47
N ARG A 285 -11.18 1.12 -8.69
CA ARG A 285 -10.69 0.45 -9.92
C ARG A 285 -9.23 0.76 -10.21
N GLU A 286 -8.78 1.97 -9.88
CA GLU A 286 -7.43 2.47 -10.14
C GLU A 286 -6.63 2.59 -8.85
N LEU A 287 -5.31 2.54 -8.96
CA LEU A 287 -4.44 2.70 -7.79
C LEU A 287 -4.37 4.17 -7.37
N ALA A 288 -4.94 4.49 -6.22
CA ALA A 288 -4.99 5.86 -5.68
C ALA A 288 -4.04 6.02 -4.48
N VAL A 289 -2.73 5.97 -4.73
CA VAL A 289 -1.71 6.27 -3.70
C VAL A 289 -1.27 7.71 -3.86
N ARG A 290 -1.28 8.50 -2.78
CA ARG A 290 -0.77 9.87 -2.79
C ARG A 290 0.72 9.86 -3.11
N PRO A 291 1.22 10.63 -4.10
CA PRO A 291 2.62 10.62 -4.53
C PRO A 291 3.51 11.40 -3.56
N ILE A 292 3.49 11.01 -2.28
CA ILE A 292 4.22 11.67 -1.21
C ILE A 292 5.13 10.63 -0.55
N ARG A 293 6.41 10.98 -0.40
CA ARG A 293 7.40 10.16 0.30
C ARG A 293 7.52 10.63 1.74
N PRO A 294 7.30 9.75 2.73
CA PRO A 294 7.57 10.11 4.11
C PRO A 294 9.07 10.33 4.27
N SER A 295 9.43 11.41 4.96
CA SER A 295 10.80 11.75 5.29
C SER A 295 11.09 11.43 6.76
N MET A 296 10.10 11.52 7.64
CA MET A 296 10.27 11.22 9.06
C MET A 296 9.27 10.17 9.50
N SER A 297 9.63 9.42 10.54
CA SER A 297 8.77 8.47 11.24
C SER A 297 9.03 8.62 12.73
N ASN A 298 7.97 8.85 13.50
CA ASN A 298 8.02 8.97 14.96
C ASN A 298 6.87 8.15 15.55
N SER A 299 7.22 7.22 16.44
CA SER A 299 6.27 6.46 17.24
C SER A 299 6.17 7.06 18.63
N TYR A 300 4.95 7.20 19.14
CA TYR A 300 4.67 7.68 20.49
C TYR A 300 3.75 6.71 21.21
N ASP A 301 4.06 6.42 22.48
CA ASP A 301 3.07 5.89 23.42
C ASP A 301 2.26 7.08 23.95
N MET A 302 0.93 6.96 23.93
CA MET A 302 0.03 8.06 24.27
C MET A 302 -0.81 7.77 25.50
N THR A 303 -1.21 8.84 26.19
CA THR A 303 -2.21 8.82 27.25
C THR A 303 -3.25 9.91 27.02
N ILE A 304 -4.52 9.53 26.92
CA ILE A 304 -5.67 10.44 26.85
C ILE A 304 -6.44 10.40 28.16
N LYS A 305 -6.74 11.57 28.71
CA LYS A 305 -7.54 11.70 29.93
C LYS A 305 -9.00 11.98 29.57
N VAL A 306 -9.87 11.00 29.80
CA VAL A 306 -11.31 11.10 29.61
C VAL A 306 -11.99 11.02 30.96
N GLU A 307 -12.53 12.14 31.44
CA GLU A 307 -13.07 12.27 32.79
C GLU A 307 -12.05 11.83 33.87
N ASN A 308 -12.33 10.74 34.60
CA ASN A 308 -11.46 10.14 35.62
C ASN A 308 -10.76 8.85 35.13
N ARG A 309 -10.66 8.65 33.81
CA ARG A 309 -10.03 7.47 33.21
C ARG A 309 -8.90 7.88 32.26
N GLU A 310 -7.83 7.11 32.31
CA GLU A 310 -6.72 7.22 31.36
C GLU A 310 -6.86 6.11 30.31
N LEU A 311 -6.90 6.50 29.04
CA LEU A 311 -6.82 5.61 27.90
C LEU A 311 -5.40 5.65 27.37
N LYS A 312 -4.78 4.48 27.21
CA LYS A 312 -3.41 4.36 26.70
C LYS A 312 -3.44 3.85 25.27
N GLY A 313 -2.64 4.44 24.42
CA GLY A 313 -2.65 4.16 22.99
C GLY A 313 -1.27 4.30 22.35
N ARG A 314 -1.24 4.21 21.03
CA ARG A 314 -0.06 4.45 20.21
C ARG A 314 -0.38 5.43 19.08
N MET A 315 0.53 6.35 18.81
CA MET A 315 0.48 7.19 17.63
C MET A 315 1.73 6.98 16.79
N GLN A 316 1.52 6.80 15.50
CA GLN A 316 2.57 6.73 14.51
C GLN A 316 2.43 7.93 13.60
N LEU A 317 3.40 8.83 13.67
CA LEU A 317 3.49 9.99 12.79
C LEU A 317 4.52 9.71 11.72
N MET A 318 4.14 9.92 10.47
CA MET A 318 5.04 9.94 9.34
C MET A 318 4.77 11.23 8.56
N SER A 319 5.81 11.96 8.22
CA SER A 319 5.64 13.26 7.54
C SER A 319 6.61 13.44 6.38
N ASP A 320 6.16 14.13 5.34
CA ASP A 320 7.04 14.55 4.24
C ASP A 320 8.02 15.65 4.68
N ALA A 321 8.86 16.11 3.75
CA ALA A 321 9.86 17.15 4.01
C ALA A 321 9.26 18.51 4.39
N ASP A 322 8.00 18.78 4.00
CA ASP A 322 7.26 19.99 4.35
C ASP A 322 6.49 19.85 5.68
N GLY A 323 6.62 18.69 6.33
CA GLY A 323 5.95 18.33 7.57
C GLY A 323 4.52 17.83 7.38
N ARG A 324 4.02 17.63 6.17
CA ARG A 324 2.64 17.13 5.96
C ARG A 324 2.56 15.67 6.39
N LEU A 325 1.51 15.32 7.13
CA LEU A 325 1.30 13.95 7.58
C LEU A 325 0.94 13.03 6.40
N VAL A 326 1.55 11.85 6.37
CA VAL A 326 1.35 10.79 5.39
C VAL A 326 1.30 9.48 6.15
N ASP A 327 0.35 8.60 5.85
CA ASP A 327 0.28 7.26 6.45
C ASP A 327 0.35 7.25 8.00
N SER A 328 -0.07 8.35 8.63
CA SER A 328 -0.01 8.52 10.09
C SER A 328 -1.29 8.04 10.75
N TYR A 329 -1.21 7.53 11.97
CA TYR A 329 -2.37 7.07 12.71
C TYR A 329 -2.27 7.27 14.23
N LEU A 330 -3.43 7.13 14.86
CA LEU A 330 -3.65 7.16 16.29
C LEU A 330 -4.56 5.97 16.66
N ASP A 331 -4.08 5.10 17.55
CA ASP A 331 -4.82 3.97 18.11
C ASP A 331 -4.92 4.10 19.64
N LEU A 332 -6.09 3.84 20.20
CA LEU A 332 -6.37 3.89 21.65
C LEU A 332 -6.27 2.53 22.35
N GLY A 333 -5.80 1.47 21.67
CA GLY A 333 -5.48 0.17 22.27
C GLY A 333 -6.66 -0.55 22.96
N ALA A 334 -7.85 0.04 22.92
CA ALA A 334 -9.05 -0.42 23.60
C ALA A 334 -10.25 -0.32 22.66
N GLY A 335 -10.90 -1.47 22.42
CA GLY A 335 -12.13 -1.56 21.64
C GLY A 335 -11.99 -1.19 20.16
N ASN A 336 -10.85 -1.49 19.53
CA ASN A 336 -10.55 -1.18 18.13
C ASN A 336 -10.75 0.30 17.75
N ARG A 337 -10.55 1.21 18.72
CA ARG A 337 -10.68 2.65 18.51
C ARG A 337 -9.39 3.19 17.94
N SER A 338 -9.32 3.17 16.62
CA SER A 338 -8.19 3.68 15.87
C SER A 338 -8.66 4.53 14.68
N SER A 339 -7.84 5.51 14.32
CA SER A 339 -8.06 6.38 13.16
C SER A 339 -6.73 6.79 12.55
N HIS A 340 -6.70 6.86 11.23
CA HIS A 340 -5.62 7.53 10.52
C HIS A 340 -5.86 9.05 10.48
N PHE A 341 -4.81 9.79 10.17
CA PHE A 341 -4.89 11.22 9.89
C PHE A 341 -5.31 11.43 8.43
N ASP A 342 -6.47 12.04 8.21
CA ASP A 342 -6.93 12.48 6.89
C ASP A 342 -6.03 13.62 6.37
N SER A 343 -5.73 14.56 7.26
CA SER A 343 -4.84 15.69 7.01
C SER A 343 -4.09 16.12 8.27
N GLY A 344 -2.99 16.85 8.09
CA GLY A 344 -2.26 17.46 9.20
C GLY A 344 -0.82 17.77 8.86
N ARG A 345 -0.13 18.39 9.81
CA ARG A 345 1.28 18.72 9.73
C ARG A 345 1.98 18.51 11.08
N LEU A 346 3.19 17.96 11.02
CA LEU A 346 4.17 17.94 12.09
C LEU A 346 5.36 18.80 11.66
N ILE A 347 5.58 19.91 12.35
CA ILE A 347 6.69 20.83 12.08
C ILE A 347 7.60 20.87 13.29
N CYS A 348 8.87 20.52 13.11
CA CYS A 348 9.88 20.60 14.16
C CYS A 348 10.93 21.65 13.82
N SER A 349 11.24 22.51 14.79
CA SER A 349 12.30 23.51 14.71
C SER A 349 13.68 22.86 14.90
N GLN A 350 14.74 23.65 14.69
CA GLN A 350 16.11 23.19 14.94
C GLN A 350 16.39 22.96 16.43
N ASP A 351 15.65 23.63 17.31
CA ASP A 351 15.73 23.49 18.77
C ASP A 351 14.86 22.31 19.29
N ASP A 352 14.53 21.38 18.40
CA ASP A 352 13.71 20.19 18.63
C ASP A 352 12.28 20.48 19.13
N GLN A 353 11.81 21.73 19.00
CA GLN A 353 10.42 22.07 19.33
C GLN A 353 9.50 21.72 18.17
N CYS A 354 8.57 20.82 18.42
CA CYS A 354 7.63 20.29 17.44
C CYS A 354 6.21 20.78 17.72
N GLN A 355 5.46 21.03 16.64
CA GLN A 355 4.03 21.31 16.66
C GLN A 355 3.33 20.35 15.69
N LEU A 356 2.33 19.64 16.21
CA LEU A 356 1.43 18.76 15.47
C LEU A 356 0.05 19.41 15.43
N GLU A 357 -0.50 19.57 14.22
CA GLU A 357 -1.90 19.90 14.00
C GLU A 357 -2.44 18.93 12.95
N GLY A 358 -3.48 18.16 13.28
CA GLY A 358 -4.05 17.19 12.36
C GLY A 358 -5.52 16.93 12.59
N LYS A 359 -6.17 16.38 11.57
CA LYS A 359 -7.56 15.94 11.61
C LYS A 359 -7.62 14.45 11.34
N LEU A 360 -8.31 13.73 12.21
CA LEU A 360 -8.57 12.31 12.07
C LEU A 360 -9.61 12.05 10.97
N ALA A 361 -9.51 10.90 10.31
CA ALA A 361 -10.46 10.48 9.29
C ALA A 361 -11.77 9.95 9.88
N THR A 362 -11.69 9.27 11.03
CA THR A 362 -12.83 8.72 11.75
C THR A 362 -12.82 9.20 13.20
N ALA A 363 -14.00 9.17 13.83
CA ALA A 363 -14.14 9.54 15.22
C ALA A 363 -13.58 8.45 16.15
N LEU A 364 -12.86 8.83 17.19
CA LEU A 364 -12.30 7.92 18.19
C LEU A 364 -13.11 7.88 19.49
N LEU A 365 -13.49 9.05 19.97
CA LEU A 365 -14.13 9.27 21.27
C LEU A 365 -15.45 10.03 21.14
N PHE A 366 -15.56 10.89 20.13
CA PHE A 366 -16.74 11.70 19.86
C PHE A 366 -17.57 11.14 18.69
N GLU A 367 -18.62 11.85 18.29
CA GLU A 367 -19.48 11.46 17.15
C GLU A 367 -18.88 11.87 15.80
N ASP A 368 -18.11 12.97 15.77
CA ASP A 368 -17.47 13.51 14.57
C ASP A 368 -15.95 13.27 14.61
N PRO A 369 -15.24 13.26 13.46
CA PRO A 369 -13.79 13.13 13.43
C PRO A 369 -13.08 14.29 14.15
N GLU A 370 -12.22 13.95 15.10
CA GLU A 370 -11.55 14.92 15.97
C GLU A 370 -10.32 15.56 15.33
N ASN A 371 -9.89 16.69 15.92
CA ASN A 371 -8.60 17.29 15.64
C ASN A 371 -7.60 16.96 16.76
N VAL A 372 -6.33 16.87 16.40
CA VAL A 372 -5.20 16.65 17.31
C VAL A 372 -4.31 17.87 17.25
N PHE A 373 -4.02 18.46 18.41
CA PHE A 373 -3.10 19.59 18.55
C PHE A 373 -2.10 19.27 19.65
N LEU A 374 -0.82 19.07 19.29
CA LEU A 374 0.24 18.80 20.25
C LEU A 374 1.44 19.71 20.03
N GLU A 375 2.10 20.08 21.12
CA GLU A 375 3.31 20.88 21.12
C GLU A 375 4.29 20.29 22.15
N GLY A 376 5.59 20.44 21.90
CA GLY A 376 6.63 19.99 22.82
C GLY A 376 7.95 19.71 22.14
N SER A 377 8.77 18.84 22.73
CA SER A 377 9.97 18.32 22.08
C SER A 377 9.61 17.17 21.13
N ARG A 378 10.54 16.73 20.28
CA ARG A 378 10.32 15.51 19.47
C ARG A 378 10.17 14.26 20.33
N GLU A 379 10.76 14.26 21.52
CA GLU A 379 10.64 13.15 22.48
C GLU A 379 9.34 13.18 23.27
N THR A 380 8.76 14.35 23.49
CA THR A 380 7.56 14.51 24.32
C THR A 380 6.66 15.60 23.74
N LEU A 381 5.45 15.20 23.35
CA LEU A 381 4.41 16.06 22.82
C LEU A 381 3.23 16.09 23.80
N SER A 382 2.65 17.27 24.03
CA SER A 382 1.49 17.43 24.92
C SER A 382 0.49 18.41 24.32
N GLY A 383 -0.79 18.18 24.59
CA GLY A 383 -1.85 19.04 24.09
C GLY A 383 -3.21 18.35 24.18
N HIS A 384 -3.96 18.33 23.09
CA HIS A 384 -5.37 17.97 23.12
C HIS A 384 -5.86 17.19 21.89
N LEU A 385 -6.87 16.36 22.12
CA LEU A 385 -7.71 15.71 21.12
C LEU A 385 -9.14 16.29 21.23
N GLY A 386 -9.75 16.67 20.11
CA GLY A 386 -11.18 17.01 20.04
C GLY A 386 -11.52 18.19 19.12
N PHE A 387 -12.52 18.99 19.50
CA PHE A 387 -13.01 20.12 18.70
C PHE A 387 -12.61 21.44 19.32
N ARG A 388 -11.75 22.20 18.64
CA ARG A 388 -11.38 23.53 19.10
C ARG A 388 -12.51 24.52 18.81
N ASN A 389 -12.98 25.20 19.86
CA ASN A 389 -13.84 26.37 19.74
C ASN A 389 -13.00 27.61 20.05
N ASP A 390 -12.64 28.38 19.01
CA ASP A 390 -11.76 29.55 19.11
C ASP A 390 -12.29 30.68 20.01
N ARG A 391 -13.54 30.57 20.49
CA ARG A 391 -14.16 31.53 21.43
C ARG A 391 -13.96 31.18 22.90
N LEU A 392 -13.46 29.98 23.21
CA LEU A 392 -13.20 29.50 24.57
C LEU A 392 -11.70 29.32 24.78
N ALA A 393 -11.23 29.52 26.01
CA ALA A 393 -9.91 29.04 26.39
C ALA A 393 -9.91 27.50 26.34
N ASP A 394 -8.76 26.89 26.01
CA ASP A 394 -8.66 25.43 25.88
C ASP A 394 -9.04 24.71 27.18
N SER A 395 -8.71 25.29 28.36
CA SER A 395 -9.11 24.77 29.68
C SER A 395 -10.62 24.74 29.92
N ASP A 396 -11.36 25.57 29.20
CA ASP A 396 -12.80 25.77 29.34
C ASP A 396 -13.58 25.12 28.19
N ASN A 397 -12.88 24.43 27.28
CA ASN A 397 -13.48 23.74 26.15
C ASN A 397 -13.73 22.26 26.52
N PRO A 398 -14.97 21.88 26.87
CA PRO A 398 -15.27 20.51 27.28
C PRO A 398 -15.11 19.48 26.15
N ALA A 399 -14.97 19.96 24.91
CA ALA A 399 -14.72 19.14 23.73
C ALA A 399 -13.22 18.95 23.45
N LEU A 400 -12.32 19.35 24.36
CA LEU A 400 -10.88 19.07 24.29
C LEU A 400 -10.49 18.13 25.44
N LEU A 401 -9.90 17.01 25.07
CA LEU A 401 -9.38 16.01 26.00
C LEU A 401 -7.86 16.11 26.03
N PRO A 402 -7.23 16.22 27.22
CA PRO A 402 -5.77 16.23 27.32
C PRO A 402 -5.17 14.95 26.72
N LEU A 403 -4.14 15.13 25.90
CA LEU A 403 -3.39 14.08 25.24
C LEU A 403 -1.89 14.35 25.47
N ASP A 404 -1.24 13.38 26.11
CA ASP A 404 0.20 13.34 26.34
C ASP A 404 0.79 12.22 25.48
N ALA A 405 1.91 12.46 24.80
CA ALA A 405 2.57 11.52 23.89
C ALA A 405 4.09 11.50 24.15
N GLU A 406 4.63 10.33 24.51
CA GLU A 406 6.04 10.12 24.79
C GLU A 406 6.65 9.23 23.70
N SER A 407 7.80 9.64 23.16
CA SER A 407 8.46 8.92 22.07
C SER A 407 8.80 7.50 22.52
N ARG A 408 8.45 6.56 21.67
CA ARG A 408 8.84 5.17 21.82
C ARG A 408 10.26 5.02 21.26
N PRO A 409 11.19 4.43 22.04
CA PRO A 409 12.57 4.24 21.60
C PRO A 409 12.71 3.21 20.49
#